data_AF-E3DRT6-F1
#
_entry.id   AF-E3DRT6-F1
#
_cell.length_a   1.000
_cell.length_b   1.000
_cell.length_c   1.000
_cell.angle_alpha   90.00
_cell.angle_beta   90.00
_cell.angle_gamma   90.00
#
_symmetry.space_group_name_H-M   'P 1'
#
loop_
_entity.id
_entity.type
_entity.pdbx_description
1 polymer ?
#
loop_
_entity_poly.entity_id
_entity_poly.type
_entity_poly.pdbx_seq_one_letter_code
_entity_poly.pdbx_strand_id
1 'polypeptide(L)'
;MSLIDRIKEILLQLVEKFRNNTKMRKYSLIISIILLFLSLILLFYFKYFQQGYQNLKEFSAILAVSTIISLFVIILSYTEIEVDNMKTTKLDLQNLREEREKLENDLKTEESEQKDIFNIIRLNLNQITEYYTISKNQAKKSYNLSILAIILGLFTIIFGIWIFYFDINSNLSISILTSVAGIILEFIGGAYFYMYKENKKQLNYFYSELVDMQDIMLSIKLCNSLKEEKRNNAKEKIIDSLIKRSSRENNNRFSALEN
;
A
#
# COMPACT_ATOMS: atom_id res chain seq x y z
N MET A 1 19.07 -10.72 21.77
CA MET A 1 17.77 -10.11 21.41
C MET A 1 17.74 -8.72 22.04
N SER A 2 17.68 -7.66 21.25
CA SER A 2 17.73 -6.28 21.79
C SER A 2 16.40 -5.91 22.46
N LEU A 3 16.39 -4.91 23.35
CA LEU A 3 15.18 -4.34 23.94
C LEU A 3 14.17 -3.87 22.87
N ILE A 4 14.69 -3.35 21.76
CA ILE A 4 13.92 -2.87 20.61
C ILE A 4 13.17 -4.04 19.95
N ASP A 5 13.81 -5.19 19.81
CA ASP A 5 13.19 -6.38 19.22
C ASP A 5 12.02 -6.88 20.07
N ARG A 6 12.16 -6.87 21.40
CA ARG A 6 11.10 -7.26 22.33
C ARG A 6 9.91 -6.30 22.30
N ILE A 7 10.16 -4.99 22.27
CA ILE A 7 9.09 -3.99 22.19
C ILE A 7 8.31 -4.16 20.88
N LYS A 8 9.02 -4.35 19.76
CA LYS A 8 8.40 -4.61 18.46
C LYS A 8 7.53 -5.87 18.48
N GLU A 9 8.02 -6.95 19.08
CA GLU A 9 7.31 -8.23 19.16
C GLU A 9 6.01 -8.11 19.98
N ILE A 10 6.07 -7.45 21.14
CA ILE A 10 4.88 -7.20 21.98
C ILE A 10 3.86 -6.32 21.22
N LEU A 11 4.33 -5.29 20.52
CA LEU A 11 3.46 -4.39 19.76
C LEU A 11 2.76 -5.14 18.62
N LEU A 12 3.49 -5.98 17.89
CA LEU A 12 2.92 -6.83 16.84
C LEU A 12 1.89 -7.82 17.38
N GLN A 13 2.19 -8.50 18.50
CA GLN A 13 1.24 -9.42 19.14
C GLN A 13 -0.07 -8.72 19.55
N LEU A 14 0.02 -7.50 20.09
CA LEU A 14 -1.16 -6.70 20.44
C LEU A 14 -1.96 -6.31 19.19
N VAL A 15 -1.29 -5.80 18.16
CA VAL A 15 -1.92 -5.41 16.88
C VAL A 15 -2.63 -6.60 16.22
N GLU A 16 -2.00 -7.78 16.21
CA GLU A 16 -2.59 -9.01 15.66
C GLU A 16 -3.80 -9.48 16.46
N LYS A 17 -3.75 -9.40 17.80
CA LYS A 17 -4.88 -9.74 18.66
C LYS A 17 -6.12 -8.88 18.35
N PHE A 18 -5.94 -7.58 18.12
CA PHE A 18 -7.02 -6.71 17.67
C PHE A 18 -7.44 -6.98 16.22
N ARG A 19 -6.50 -7.35 15.34
CA ARG A 19 -6.78 -7.65 13.93
C ARG A 19 -7.66 -8.88 13.77
N ASN A 20 -7.39 -9.93 14.54
CA ASN A 20 -8.09 -11.22 14.47
C ASN A 20 -9.52 -11.16 15.01
N ASN A 21 -9.87 -10.14 15.81
CA ASN A 21 -11.20 -10.01 16.42
C ASN A 21 -11.85 -8.66 16.10
N THR A 22 -12.58 -8.61 14.97
CA THR A 22 -13.21 -7.41 14.43
C THR A 22 -14.21 -6.74 15.39
N LYS A 23 -14.86 -7.51 16.27
CA LYS A 23 -15.75 -6.97 17.32
C LYS A 23 -14.95 -6.28 18.42
N MET A 24 -13.92 -6.94 18.96
CA MET A 24 -13.03 -6.35 19.97
C MET A 24 -12.38 -5.05 19.48
N ARG A 25 -11.99 -5.01 18.20
CA ARG A 25 -11.42 -3.81 17.58
C ARG A 25 -12.39 -2.63 17.58
N LYS A 26 -13.64 -2.84 17.16
CA LYS A 26 -14.68 -1.78 17.13
C LYS A 26 -15.03 -1.28 18.53
N TYR A 27 -15.25 -2.19 19.49
CA TYR A 27 -15.56 -1.81 20.86
C TYR A 27 -14.41 -1.08 21.54
N SER A 28 -13.17 -1.56 21.34
CA SER A 28 -11.98 -0.90 21.88
C SER A 28 -11.74 0.50 21.31
N LEU A 29 -12.06 0.73 20.03
CA LEU A 29 -12.06 2.08 19.44
C LEU A 29 -13.05 3.00 20.15
N ILE A 30 -14.31 2.57 20.25
CA ILE A 30 -15.37 3.38 20.85
C ILE A 30 -15.04 3.71 22.31
N ILE A 31 -14.59 2.72 23.08
CA ILE A 31 -14.16 2.90 24.47
C ILE A 31 -13.00 3.89 24.56
N SER A 32 -12.00 3.78 23.68
CA SER A 32 -10.83 4.68 23.72
C SER A 32 -11.20 6.13 23.37
N ILE A 33 -12.11 6.35 22.42
CA ILE A 33 -12.62 7.68 22.08
C ILE A 33 -13.39 8.27 23.27
N ILE A 34 -14.27 7.50 23.89
CA ILE A 34 -15.04 7.93 25.07
C ILE A 34 -14.10 8.29 26.23
N LEU A 35 -13.09 7.45 26.49
CA LEU A 35 -12.09 7.70 27.53
C LEU A 35 -11.24 8.93 27.24
N LEU A 36 -10.89 9.18 25.98
CA LEU A 36 -10.16 10.39 25.59
C LEU A 36 -11.01 11.65 25.84
N PHE A 37 -12.28 11.64 25.45
CA PHE A 37 -13.20 12.76 25.74
C PHE A 37 -13.37 12.98 27.26
N LEU A 38 -13.57 11.91 28.03
CA LEU A 38 -13.68 11.98 29.48
C LEU A 38 -12.40 12.54 30.12
N SER A 39 -11.24 12.11 29.63
CA SER A 39 -9.94 12.61 30.08
C SER A 39 -9.77 14.11 29.78
N LEU A 40 -10.13 14.57 28.57
CA LEU A 40 -10.08 15.98 28.20
C LEU A 40 -11.00 16.85 29.07
N ILE A 41 -12.23 16.37 29.36
CA ILE A 41 -13.19 17.07 30.23
C ILE A 41 -12.64 17.21 31.64
N LEU A 42 -12.08 16.13 32.21
CA LEU A 42 -11.43 16.16 33.53
C LEU A 42 -10.25 17.13 33.56
N LEU A 43 -9.41 17.10 32.53
CA LEU A 43 -8.27 18.01 32.40
C LEU A 43 -8.70 19.48 32.33
N PHE A 44 -9.76 19.79 31.61
CA PHE A 44 -10.35 21.12 31.55
C PHE A 44 -10.93 21.55 32.91
N TYR A 45 -11.68 20.66 33.56
CA TYR A 45 -12.26 20.89 34.87
C TYR A 45 -11.20 21.21 35.93
N PHE A 46 -10.13 20.40 36.02
CA PHE A 46 -9.06 20.63 36.99
C PHE A 46 -8.26 21.91 36.70
N LYS A 47 -8.10 22.31 35.44
CA LYS A 47 -7.43 23.57 35.09
C LYS A 47 -8.22 24.80 35.52
N TYR A 48 -9.55 24.78 35.36
CA TYR A 48 -10.38 25.97 35.53
C TYR A 48 -11.04 26.09 36.91
N PHE A 49 -11.39 24.96 37.55
CA PHE A 49 -12.27 24.96 38.73
C PHE A 49 -11.57 24.59 40.05
N GLN A 50 -10.41 23.93 40.03
CA GLN A 50 -9.76 23.42 41.25
C GLN A 50 -8.22 23.60 41.24
N GLN A 51 -7.77 24.84 41.48
CA GLN A 51 -6.37 25.15 41.82
C GLN A 51 -6.02 24.57 43.20
N GLY A 52 -5.63 23.31 43.27
CA GLY A 52 -5.20 22.71 44.54
C GLY A 52 -4.96 21.20 44.53
N TYR A 53 -5.50 20.48 43.55
CA TYR A 53 -5.38 19.02 43.45
C TYR A 53 -4.32 18.58 42.43
N GLN A 54 -3.04 18.88 42.70
CA GLN A 54 -1.92 18.58 41.79
C GLN A 54 -1.85 17.10 41.39
N ASN A 55 -1.99 16.18 42.34
CA ASN A 55 -1.95 14.73 42.07
C ASN A 55 -3.06 14.26 41.10
N LEU A 56 -4.26 14.85 41.16
CA LEU A 56 -5.38 14.50 40.27
C LEU A 56 -5.20 15.06 38.85
N LYS A 57 -4.55 16.23 38.71
CA LYS A 57 -4.16 16.79 37.41
C LYS A 57 -3.10 15.91 36.73
N GLU A 58 -2.10 15.45 37.45
CA GLU A 58 -1.07 14.54 36.92
C GLU A 58 -1.66 13.19 36.50
N PHE A 59 -2.56 12.62 37.33
CA PHE A 59 -3.23 11.37 37.01
C PHE A 59 -4.10 11.48 35.73
N SER A 60 -4.87 12.55 35.58
CA SER A 60 -5.70 12.76 34.38
C SER A 60 -4.86 13.00 33.12
N ALA A 61 -3.68 13.62 33.25
CA ALA A 61 -2.71 13.77 32.16
C ALA A 61 -2.11 12.41 31.73
N ILE A 62 -1.72 11.56 32.69
CA ILE A 62 -1.22 10.20 32.41
C ILE A 62 -2.30 9.34 31.73
N LEU A 63 -3.56 9.45 32.17
CA LEU A 63 -4.69 8.78 31.51
C LEU A 63 -4.88 9.26 30.06
N ALA A 64 -4.69 10.55 29.77
CA ALA A 64 -4.74 11.07 28.41
C ALA A 64 -3.66 10.42 27.53
N VAL A 65 -2.41 10.32 28.00
CA VAL A 65 -1.34 9.64 27.27
C VAL A 65 -1.69 8.19 26.99
N SER A 66 -2.14 7.48 28.00
CA SER A 66 -2.45 6.06 27.90
C SER A 66 -3.54 5.81 26.84
N THR A 67 -4.56 6.67 26.78
CA THR A 67 -5.62 6.60 25.78
C THR A 67 -5.17 6.99 24.37
N ILE A 68 -4.25 7.95 24.25
CA ILE A 68 -3.58 8.32 23.00
C ILE A 68 -2.75 7.14 22.47
N ILE A 69 -1.96 6.49 23.33
CA ILE A 69 -1.18 5.29 22.98
C ILE A 69 -2.10 4.13 22.58
N SER A 70 -3.20 3.91 23.30
CA SER A 70 -4.15 2.84 22.94
C SER A 70 -4.82 3.11 21.61
N LEU A 71 -5.22 4.35 21.32
CA LEU A 71 -5.74 4.76 20.01
C LEU A 71 -4.73 4.50 18.90
N PHE A 72 -3.45 4.83 19.13
CA PHE A 72 -2.38 4.57 18.17
C PHE A 72 -2.30 3.08 17.81
N VAL A 73 -2.28 2.19 18.83
CA VAL A 73 -2.22 0.73 18.62
C VAL A 73 -3.45 0.21 17.87
N ILE A 74 -4.64 0.73 18.20
CA ILE A 74 -5.88 0.30 17.54
C ILE A 74 -5.91 0.77 16.08
N ILE A 75 -5.51 2.01 15.80
CA ILE A 75 -5.45 2.54 14.43
C ILE A 75 -4.42 1.74 13.61
N LEU A 76 -3.26 1.38 14.18
CA LEU A 76 -2.32 0.47 13.53
C LEU A 76 -2.92 -0.92 13.25
N SER A 77 -3.85 -1.41 14.07
CA SER A 77 -4.58 -2.67 13.81
C SER A 77 -5.52 -2.61 12.59
N TYR A 78 -5.90 -1.42 12.15
CA TYR A 78 -6.64 -1.24 10.89
C TYR A 78 -5.74 -1.24 9.66
N THR A 79 -4.46 -0.96 9.86
CA THR A 79 -3.52 -1.05 8.76
C THR A 79 -3.23 -2.52 8.46
N GLU A 80 -3.33 -2.89 7.19
CA GLU A 80 -2.75 -4.13 6.67
C GLU A 80 -1.23 -3.96 6.57
N ILE A 81 -0.59 -3.56 7.69
CA ILE A 81 0.81 -3.86 7.94
C ILE A 81 0.88 -5.38 8.14
N GLU A 82 0.61 -6.10 7.07
CA GLU A 82 1.34 -7.31 6.82
C GLU A 82 2.80 -6.83 6.83
N VAL A 83 3.55 -7.31 7.82
CA VAL A 83 4.99 -7.50 7.68
C VAL A 83 5.12 -8.47 6.51
N ASP A 84 4.88 -7.97 5.30
CA ASP A 84 4.61 -8.78 4.14
C ASP A 84 5.87 -9.58 3.87
N ASN A 85 5.65 -10.82 3.47
CA ASN A 85 6.67 -11.81 3.24
C ASN A 85 7.61 -11.30 2.13
N MET A 86 8.59 -10.46 2.45
CA MET A 86 9.66 -10.10 1.51
C MET A 86 10.26 -11.35 0.88
N LYS A 87 10.22 -12.48 1.60
CA LYS A 87 10.57 -13.80 1.10
C LYS A 87 9.67 -14.28 -0.04
N THR A 88 8.35 -14.15 0.02
CA THR A 88 7.44 -14.61 -1.06
C THR A 88 7.57 -13.73 -2.29
N THR A 89 7.52 -12.40 -2.16
CA THR A 89 7.67 -11.53 -3.35
C THR A 89 9.05 -11.70 -4.00
N LYS A 90 10.11 -11.85 -3.20
CA LYS A 90 11.45 -12.13 -3.77
C LYS A 90 11.50 -13.49 -4.45
N LEU A 91 10.87 -14.51 -3.87
CA LEU A 91 10.76 -15.84 -4.46
C LEU A 91 9.97 -15.80 -5.77
N ASP A 92 8.84 -15.10 -5.82
CA ASP A 92 8.04 -14.93 -7.04
C ASP A 92 8.85 -14.25 -8.14
N LEU A 93 9.57 -13.18 -7.81
CA LEU A 93 10.45 -12.49 -8.76
C LEU A 93 11.64 -13.35 -9.21
N GLN A 94 12.18 -14.20 -8.32
CA GLN A 94 13.23 -15.17 -8.69
C GLN A 94 12.68 -16.23 -9.65
N ASN A 95 11.53 -16.82 -9.34
CA ASN A 95 10.88 -17.80 -10.20
C ASN A 95 10.59 -17.23 -11.60
N LEU A 96 10.12 -15.97 -11.68
CA LEU A 96 9.91 -15.29 -12.96
C LEU A 96 11.21 -15.12 -13.74
N ARG A 97 12.32 -14.78 -13.08
CA ARG A 97 13.64 -14.66 -13.73
C ARG A 97 14.19 -16.00 -14.22
N GLU A 98 14.02 -17.06 -13.43
CA GLU A 98 14.41 -18.41 -13.83
C GLU A 98 13.58 -18.91 -15.01
N GLU A 99 12.27 -18.66 -15.01
CA GLU A 99 11.41 -18.96 -16.15
C GLU A 99 11.83 -18.18 -17.39
N ARG A 100 12.16 -16.89 -17.23
CA ARG A 100 12.66 -16.04 -18.31
C ARG A 100 13.94 -16.59 -18.92
N GLU A 101 14.90 -17.01 -18.10
CA GLU A 101 16.17 -17.58 -18.57
C GLU A 101 15.93 -18.88 -19.37
N LYS A 102 14.99 -19.72 -18.92
CA LYS A 102 14.58 -20.92 -19.67
C LYS A 102 13.98 -20.56 -21.03
N LEU A 103 13.04 -19.60 -21.07
CA LEU A 103 12.43 -19.14 -22.32
C LEU A 103 13.47 -18.53 -23.27
N GLU A 104 14.41 -17.73 -22.77
CA GLU A 104 15.50 -17.15 -23.57
C GLU A 104 16.46 -18.21 -24.12
N ASN A 105 16.66 -19.31 -23.40
CA ASN A 105 17.45 -20.43 -23.89
C ASN A 105 16.69 -21.27 -24.92
N ASP A 106 15.41 -21.57 -24.68
CA ASP A 106 14.56 -22.31 -25.61
C ASP A 106 14.50 -21.61 -26.98
N LEU A 107 14.36 -20.27 -26.99
CA LEU A 107 14.37 -19.44 -28.21
C LEU A 107 15.68 -19.56 -29.01
N LYS A 108 16.82 -19.84 -28.37
CA LYS A 108 18.11 -20.00 -29.06
C LYS A 108 18.28 -21.39 -29.69
N THR A 109 17.49 -22.37 -29.25
CA THR A 109 17.62 -23.78 -29.64
C THR A 109 16.47 -24.32 -30.49
N GLU A 110 15.32 -23.65 -30.54
CA GLU A 110 14.16 -24.11 -31.30
C GLU A 110 14.16 -23.66 -32.77
N GLU A 111 14.02 -24.60 -33.70
CA GLU A 111 14.01 -24.33 -35.16
C GLU A 111 12.60 -24.11 -35.74
N SER A 112 11.52 -24.34 -34.97
CA SER A 112 10.14 -24.22 -35.49
C SER A 112 9.56 -22.82 -35.26
N GLU A 113 9.26 -22.09 -36.35
CA GLU A 113 8.69 -20.72 -36.33
C GLU A 113 7.45 -20.57 -35.43
N GLN A 114 6.59 -21.59 -35.37
CA GLN A 114 5.35 -21.51 -34.58
C GLN A 114 5.60 -21.59 -33.07
N LYS A 115 6.56 -22.41 -32.62
CA LYS A 115 6.93 -22.47 -31.20
C LYS A 115 7.70 -21.22 -30.78
N ASP A 116 8.53 -20.70 -31.67
CA ASP A 116 9.27 -19.45 -31.48
C ASP A 116 8.32 -18.29 -31.16
N ILE A 117 7.24 -18.11 -31.93
CA ILE A 117 6.21 -17.09 -31.65
C ILE A 117 5.55 -17.27 -30.27
N PHE A 118 5.20 -18.51 -29.88
CA PHE A 118 4.60 -18.76 -28.57
C PHE A 118 5.57 -18.49 -27.42
N ASN A 119 6.84 -18.82 -27.59
CA ASN A 119 7.88 -18.56 -26.60
C ASN A 119 8.18 -17.06 -26.48
N ILE A 120 8.12 -16.29 -27.58
CA ILE A 120 8.18 -14.82 -27.56
C ILE A 120 6.99 -14.24 -26.77
N ILE A 121 5.76 -14.70 -27.02
CA ILE A 121 4.58 -14.23 -26.27
C ILE A 121 4.70 -14.56 -24.78
N ARG A 122 5.18 -15.77 -24.44
CA ARG A 122 5.43 -16.17 -23.05
C ARG A 122 6.49 -15.32 -22.38
N LEU A 123 7.57 -14.99 -23.09
CA LEU A 123 8.62 -14.10 -22.61
C LEU A 123 8.05 -12.72 -22.25
N ASN A 124 7.20 -12.16 -23.11
CA ASN A 124 6.54 -10.88 -22.85
C ASN A 124 5.55 -10.97 -21.67
N LEU A 125 4.75 -12.02 -21.60
CA LEU A 125 3.83 -12.27 -20.47
C LEU A 125 4.59 -12.34 -19.14
N ASN A 126 5.74 -13.03 -19.12
CA ASN A 126 6.60 -13.13 -17.95
C ASN A 126 7.12 -11.73 -17.52
N GLN A 127 7.60 -10.92 -18.47
CA GLN A 127 8.05 -9.55 -18.20
C GLN A 127 6.93 -8.65 -17.65
N ILE A 128 5.74 -8.67 -18.28
CA ILE A 128 4.58 -7.91 -17.80
C ILE A 128 4.19 -8.35 -16.39
N THR A 129 4.25 -9.65 -16.11
CA THR A 129 3.98 -10.22 -14.78
C THR A 129 5.01 -9.77 -13.74
N GLU A 130 6.29 -9.64 -14.10
CA GLU A 130 7.33 -9.08 -13.23
C GLU A 130 7.00 -7.62 -12.86
N TYR A 131 6.73 -6.77 -13.84
CA TYR A 131 6.37 -5.36 -13.61
C TYR A 131 5.07 -5.19 -12.82
N TYR A 132 4.05 -6.02 -13.09
CA TYR A 132 2.83 -6.07 -12.31
C TYR A 132 3.11 -6.41 -10.84
N THR A 133 3.95 -7.41 -10.59
CA THR A 133 4.31 -7.87 -9.24
C THR A 133 5.09 -6.79 -8.47
N ILE A 134 6.06 -6.14 -9.13
CA ILE A 134 6.81 -5.02 -8.55
C ILE A 134 5.88 -3.87 -8.20
N SER A 135 5.04 -3.44 -9.14
CA SER A 135 4.11 -2.32 -8.96
C SER A 135 3.10 -2.61 -7.85
N LYS A 136 2.65 -3.87 -7.72
CA LYS A 136 1.69 -4.30 -6.69
C LYS A 136 2.32 -4.17 -5.31
N ASN A 137 3.55 -4.67 -5.18
CA ASN A 137 4.30 -4.56 -3.93
C ASN A 137 4.61 -3.11 -3.57
N GLN A 138 4.98 -2.29 -4.56
CA GLN A 138 5.25 -0.86 -4.34
C GLN A 138 3.98 -0.12 -3.91
N ALA A 139 2.83 -0.37 -4.56
CA ALA A 139 1.56 0.20 -4.17
C ALA A 139 1.22 -0.14 -2.71
N LYS A 140 1.32 -1.40 -2.32
CA LYS A 140 1.06 -1.84 -0.94
C LYS A 140 1.99 -1.17 0.07
N LYS A 141 3.29 -1.07 -0.22
CA LYS A 141 4.26 -0.38 0.64
C LYS A 141 3.96 1.11 0.74
N SER A 142 3.72 1.80 -0.38
CA SER A 142 3.37 3.22 -0.38
C SER A 142 2.09 3.49 0.40
N TYR A 143 1.08 2.63 0.27
CA TYR A 143 -0.15 2.72 1.07
C TYR A 143 0.16 2.60 2.58
N ASN A 144 0.89 1.57 2.99
CA ASN A 144 1.24 1.37 4.40
C ASN A 144 2.10 2.51 4.96
N LEU A 145 3.10 2.99 4.21
CA LEU A 145 3.94 4.12 4.61
C LEU A 145 3.12 5.43 4.68
N SER A 146 2.19 5.65 3.74
CA SER A 146 1.32 6.83 3.77
C SER A 146 0.48 6.88 5.04
N ILE A 147 -0.17 5.76 5.41
CA ILE A 147 -1.00 5.70 6.61
C ILE A 147 -0.14 5.87 7.86
N LEU A 148 1.01 5.22 7.94
CA LEU A 148 1.91 5.35 9.08
C LEU A 148 2.39 6.80 9.27
N ALA A 149 2.75 7.49 8.18
CA ALA A 149 3.16 8.88 8.22
C ALA A 149 2.03 9.82 8.68
N ILE A 150 0.81 9.63 8.15
CA ILE A 150 -0.39 10.39 8.56
C ILE A 150 -0.68 10.18 10.06
N ILE A 151 -0.66 8.92 10.52
CA ILE A 151 -0.92 8.62 11.94
C ILE A 151 0.15 9.30 12.81
N LEU A 152 1.44 9.09 12.52
CA LEU A 152 2.52 9.69 13.29
C LEU A 152 2.49 11.22 13.25
N GLY A 153 2.17 11.82 12.11
CA GLY A 153 1.99 13.26 11.94
C GLY A 153 0.93 13.79 12.89
N LEU A 154 -0.27 13.23 12.83
CA LEU A 154 -1.38 13.58 13.69
C LEU A 154 -1.05 13.43 15.19
N PHE A 155 -0.44 12.33 15.60
CA PHE A 155 -0.02 12.14 17.01
C PHE A 155 1.05 13.15 17.43
N THR A 156 1.98 13.52 16.55
CA THR A 156 3.01 14.53 16.82
C THR A 156 2.40 15.93 17.01
N ILE A 157 1.40 16.29 16.20
CA ILE A 157 0.66 17.55 16.36
C ILE A 157 -0.08 17.57 17.70
N ILE A 158 -0.82 16.51 18.02
CA ILE A 158 -1.55 16.39 19.29
C ILE A 158 -0.59 16.51 20.48
N PHE A 159 0.55 15.82 20.43
CA PHE A 159 1.56 15.86 21.47
C PHE A 159 2.16 17.28 21.64
N GLY A 160 2.41 17.98 20.53
CA GLY A 160 2.89 19.36 20.55
C GLY A 160 1.92 20.35 21.19
N ILE A 161 0.63 20.22 20.87
CA ILE A 161 -0.45 20.99 21.51
C ILE A 161 -0.54 20.65 23.00
N TRP A 162 -0.37 19.37 23.33
CA TRP A 162 -0.46 18.88 24.68
C TRP A 162 0.66 19.42 25.59
N ILE A 163 1.92 19.45 25.11
CA ILE A 163 3.03 20.08 25.83
C ILE A 163 2.72 21.54 26.15
N PHE A 164 2.20 22.30 25.19
CA PHE A 164 1.88 23.71 25.36
C PHE A 164 0.74 23.93 26.37
N TYR A 165 -0.34 23.14 26.28
CA TYR A 165 -1.50 23.34 27.14
C TYR A 165 -1.23 23.03 28.62
N PHE A 166 -0.30 22.11 28.90
CA PHE A 166 0.02 21.64 30.25
C PHE A 166 1.21 22.32 30.92
N ASP A 167 1.87 23.29 30.26
CA ASP A 167 3.05 23.99 30.78
C ASP A 167 4.17 23.04 31.25
N ILE A 168 4.24 21.82 30.69
CA ILE A 168 5.28 20.83 31.04
C ILE A 168 6.67 21.40 30.70
N ASN A 169 6.73 22.16 29.62
CA ASN A 169 7.77 23.13 29.29
C ASN A 169 7.05 24.24 28.54
N SER A 170 6.80 25.39 29.19
CA SER A 170 6.16 26.59 28.61
C SER A 170 6.98 27.26 27.50
N ASN A 171 7.82 26.49 26.82
CA ASN A 171 8.64 26.92 25.71
C ASN A 171 7.83 26.82 24.43
N LEU A 172 7.24 27.95 24.03
CA LEU A 172 6.49 28.13 22.79
C LEU A 172 7.24 27.53 21.58
N SER A 173 8.57 27.63 21.57
CA SER A 173 9.42 27.08 20.50
C SER A 173 9.32 25.56 20.35
N ILE A 174 9.19 24.81 21.45
CA ILE A 174 9.07 23.34 21.39
C ILE A 174 7.73 22.95 20.78
N SER A 175 6.64 23.60 21.21
CA SER A 175 5.30 23.32 20.66
C SER A 175 5.24 23.63 19.16
N ILE A 176 5.72 24.81 18.75
CA ILE A 176 5.79 25.19 17.33
C ILE A 176 6.62 24.17 16.54
N LEU A 177 7.80 23.79 17.04
CA LEU A 177 8.67 22.83 16.37
C LEU A 177 7.98 21.46 16.18
N THR A 178 7.31 20.96 17.22
CA THR A 178 6.57 19.69 17.16
C THR A 178 5.38 19.75 16.20
N SER A 179 4.61 20.85 16.20
CA SER A 179 3.50 21.02 15.26
C SER A 179 3.98 21.11 13.82
N VAL A 180 5.07 21.84 13.56
CA VAL A 180 5.68 21.91 12.22
C VAL A 180 6.20 20.54 11.78
N ALA A 181 6.85 19.78 12.67
CA ALA A 181 7.29 18.41 12.38
C ALA A 181 6.11 17.49 12.01
N GLY A 182 4.98 17.63 12.71
CA GLY A 182 3.75 16.92 12.38
C GLY A 182 3.19 17.27 11.00
N ILE A 183 3.16 18.56 10.64
CA ILE A 183 2.73 19.02 9.30
C ILE A 183 3.63 18.45 8.20
N ILE A 184 4.95 18.38 8.44
CA ILE A 184 5.90 17.78 7.49
C ILE A 184 5.59 16.28 7.30
N LEU A 185 5.28 15.55 8.37
CA LEU A 185 4.88 14.15 8.29
C LEU A 185 3.58 13.95 7.49
N GLU A 186 2.60 14.83 7.63
CA GLU A 186 1.37 14.81 6.83
C GLU A 186 1.67 15.02 5.34
N PHE A 187 2.56 15.96 5.01
CA PHE A 187 3.00 16.18 3.63
C PHE A 187 3.68 14.94 3.03
N ILE A 188 4.57 14.30 3.79
CA ILE A 188 5.22 13.04 3.39
C ILE A 188 4.18 11.94 3.19
N GLY A 189 3.19 11.83 4.09
CA GLY A 189 2.07 10.90 3.96
C GLY A 189 1.29 11.11 2.67
N GLY A 190 0.98 12.37 2.35
CA GLY A 190 0.34 12.76 1.08
C GLY A 190 1.16 12.39 -0.15
N ALA A 191 2.49 12.59 -0.13
CA ALA A 191 3.38 12.21 -1.21
C ALA A 191 3.39 10.68 -1.45
N TYR A 192 3.43 9.88 -0.39
CA TYR A 192 3.30 8.42 -0.51
C TYR A 192 1.91 8.00 -1.01
N PHE A 193 0.84 8.69 -0.62
CA PHE A 193 -0.49 8.42 -1.12
C PHE A 193 -0.62 8.73 -2.62
N TYR A 194 0.05 9.79 -3.08
CA TYR A 194 0.16 10.08 -4.51
C TYR A 194 0.89 8.95 -5.26
N MET A 195 2.03 8.48 -4.74
CA MET A 195 2.72 7.32 -5.32
C MET A 195 1.84 6.06 -5.34
N TYR A 196 1.05 5.81 -4.29
CA TYR A 196 0.08 4.71 -4.27
C TYR A 196 -0.94 4.84 -5.42
N LYS A 197 -1.50 6.04 -5.62
CA LYS A 197 -2.44 6.31 -6.73
C LYS A 197 -1.80 6.02 -8.08
N GLU A 198 -0.55 6.45 -8.28
CA GLU A 198 0.15 6.25 -9.55
C GLU A 198 0.48 4.78 -9.79
N ASN A 199 0.97 4.06 -8.79
CA ASN A 199 1.23 2.62 -8.89
C ASN A 199 -0.06 1.82 -9.13
N LYS A 200 -1.21 2.26 -8.60
CA LYS A 200 -2.50 1.64 -8.89
C LYS A 200 -2.89 1.79 -10.37
N LYS A 201 -2.61 2.96 -10.99
CA LYS A 201 -2.79 3.12 -12.44
C LYS A 201 -1.88 2.18 -13.23
N GLN A 202 -0.60 2.10 -12.85
CA GLN A 202 0.34 1.16 -13.47
C GLN A 202 -0.13 -0.30 -13.33
N LEU A 203 -0.70 -0.66 -12.17
CA LEU A 203 -1.28 -1.99 -11.95
C LEU A 203 -2.39 -2.32 -12.93
N ASN A 204 -3.33 -1.39 -13.12
CA ASN A 204 -4.42 -1.55 -14.06
C ASN A 204 -3.90 -1.63 -15.49
N TYR A 205 -2.89 -0.83 -15.84
CA TYR A 205 -2.24 -0.88 -17.14
C TYR A 205 -1.61 -2.25 -17.41
N PHE A 206 -0.73 -2.74 -16.52
CA PHE A 206 -0.08 -4.03 -16.69
C PHE A 206 -1.08 -5.20 -16.65
N TYR A 207 -2.13 -5.10 -15.84
CA TYR A 207 -3.20 -6.11 -15.84
C TYR A 207 -3.94 -6.15 -17.18
N SER A 208 -4.27 -5.01 -17.77
CA SER A 208 -4.90 -4.94 -19.10
C SER A 208 -3.97 -5.54 -20.16
N GLU A 209 -2.70 -5.13 -20.17
CA GLU A 209 -1.71 -5.62 -21.13
C GLU A 209 -1.51 -7.15 -21.01
N LEU A 210 -1.56 -7.68 -19.78
CA LEU A 210 -1.48 -9.12 -19.52
C LEU A 210 -2.68 -9.87 -20.12
N VAL A 211 -3.90 -9.36 -19.92
CA VAL A 211 -5.13 -9.93 -20.49
C VAL A 211 -5.08 -9.89 -22.02
N ASP A 212 -4.67 -8.76 -22.58
CA ASP A 212 -4.54 -8.56 -24.03
C ASP A 212 -3.57 -9.58 -24.67
N MET A 213 -2.42 -9.85 -24.04
CA MET A 213 -1.46 -10.85 -24.51
C MET A 213 -2.00 -12.29 -24.40
N GLN A 214 -2.75 -12.60 -23.34
CA GLN A 214 -3.39 -13.92 -23.19
C GLN A 214 -4.46 -14.15 -24.27
N ASP A 215 -5.28 -13.14 -24.55
CA ASP A 215 -6.31 -13.20 -25.60
C ASP A 215 -5.70 -13.39 -26.99
N ILE A 216 -4.55 -12.76 -27.27
CA ILE A 216 -3.78 -13.01 -28.50
C ILE A 216 -3.32 -14.46 -28.57
N MET A 217 -2.71 -14.97 -27.50
CA MET A 217 -2.19 -16.34 -27.45
C MET A 217 -3.32 -17.36 -27.69
N LEU A 218 -4.48 -17.15 -27.05
CA LEU A 218 -5.67 -17.98 -27.22
C LEU A 218 -6.21 -17.89 -28.66
N SER A 219 -6.28 -16.68 -29.22
CA SER A 219 -6.74 -16.47 -30.60
C SER A 219 -5.86 -17.19 -31.61
N ILE A 220 -4.53 -17.11 -31.46
CA ILE A 220 -3.57 -17.83 -32.31
C ILE A 220 -3.73 -19.35 -32.14
N LYS A 221 -3.85 -19.85 -30.90
CA LYS A 221 -4.03 -21.28 -30.63
C LYS A 221 -5.33 -21.82 -31.23
N LEU A 222 -6.44 -21.11 -31.06
CA LEU A 222 -7.73 -21.46 -31.65
C LEU A 222 -7.67 -21.42 -33.18
N CYS A 223 -7.07 -20.38 -33.76
CA CYS A 223 -6.88 -20.28 -35.20
C CYS A 223 -6.12 -21.49 -35.78
N ASN A 224 -5.03 -21.88 -35.12
CA ASN A 224 -4.23 -23.03 -35.53
C ASN A 224 -4.95 -24.38 -35.34
N SER A 225 -5.95 -24.45 -34.48
CA SER A 225 -6.81 -25.64 -34.32
C SER A 225 -7.88 -25.79 -35.40
N LEU A 226 -8.09 -24.77 -36.25
CA LEU A 226 -9.07 -24.82 -37.35
C LEU A 226 -8.56 -25.64 -38.54
N LYS A 227 -9.52 -26.22 -39.29
CA LYS A 227 -9.26 -26.81 -40.61
C LYS A 227 -8.68 -25.78 -41.57
N GLU A 228 -7.78 -26.20 -42.46
CA GLU A 228 -7.06 -25.36 -43.44
C GLU A 228 -7.97 -24.34 -44.14
N GLU A 229 -9.13 -24.80 -44.65
CA GLU A 229 -10.11 -23.96 -45.37
C GLU A 229 -10.57 -22.71 -44.59
N LYS A 230 -10.68 -22.80 -43.26
CA LYS A 230 -11.14 -21.69 -42.41
C LYS A 230 -9.99 -20.95 -41.73
N ARG A 231 -8.78 -21.49 -41.76
CA ARG A 231 -7.61 -20.96 -41.05
C ARG A 231 -7.16 -19.62 -41.62
N ASN A 232 -7.08 -19.51 -42.95
CA ASN A 232 -6.63 -18.26 -43.60
C ASN A 232 -7.60 -17.09 -43.31
N ASN A 233 -8.92 -17.32 -43.39
CA ASN A 233 -9.91 -16.31 -43.03
C ASN A 233 -9.84 -15.90 -41.55
N ALA A 234 -9.58 -16.85 -40.65
CA ALA A 234 -9.41 -16.56 -39.23
C ALA A 234 -8.13 -15.75 -38.95
N LYS A 235 -7.00 -16.06 -39.61
CA LYS A 235 -5.75 -15.30 -39.51
C LYS A 235 -5.95 -13.85 -39.94
N GLU A 236 -6.60 -13.63 -41.09
CA GLU A 236 -6.89 -12.29 -41.61
C GLU A 236 -7.71 -11.46 -40.61
N LYS A 237 -8.76 -12.05 -40.02
CA LYS A 237 -9.57 -11.38 -38.98
C LYS A 237 -8.80 -11.05 -37.71
N ILE A 238 -7.87 -11.92 -37.30
CA ILE A 238 -7.00 -11.65 -36.14
C ILE A 238 -6.07 -10.47 -36.45
N ILE A 239 -5.41 -10.47 -37.62
CA ILE A 239 -4.51 -9.38 -38.04
C ILE A 239 -5.27 -8.05 -38.09
N ASP A 240 -6.45 -8.02 -38.71
CA ASP A 240 -7.30 -6.83 -38.75
C ASP A 240 -7.66 -6.30 -37.35
N SER A 241 -7.96 -7.21 -36.43
CA SER A 241 -8.32 -6.87 -35.05
C SER A 241 -7.11 -6.28 -34.31
N LEU A 242 -5.92 -6.85 -34.52
CA LEU A 242 -4.66 -6.36 -33.94
C LEU A 242 -4.28 -4.97 -34.46
N ILE A 243 -4.37 -4.75 -35.77
CA ILE A 243 -4.10 -3.44 -36.39
C ILE A 243 -5.08 -2.38 -35.86
N LYS A 244 -6.38 -2.72 -35.79
CA LYS A 244 -7.40 -1.82 -35.24
C LYS A 244 -7.13 -1.48 -33.77
N ARG A 245 -6.69 -2.45 -32.95
CA ARG A 245 -6.34 -2.21 -31.55
C ARG A 245 -5.15 -1.25 -31.42
N SER A 246 -4.05 -1.53 -32.13
CA SER A 246 -2.85 -0.69 -32.13
C SER A 246 -3.14 0.76 -32.54
N SER A 247 -4.00 0.96 -33.56
CA SER A 247 -4.41 2.30 -33.98
C SER A 247 -5.22 3.05 -32.92
N ARG A 248 -6.12 2.38 -32.18
CA ARG A 248 -6.88 3.01 -31.09
C ARG A 248 -6.00 3.37 -29.90
N GLU A 249 -5.06 2.51 -29.51
CA GLU A 249 -4.13 2.78 -28.41
C GLU A 249 -3.23 3.98 -28.69
N ASN A 250 -2.74 4.11 -29.93
CA ASN A 250 -1.97 5.28 -30.33
C ASN A 250 -2.80 6.57 -30.21
N ASN A 251 -4.04 6.59 -30.70
CA ASN A 251 -4.92 7.76 -30.58
C ASN A 251 -5.25 8.14 -29.13
N ASN A 252 -5.38 7.16 -28.23
CA ASN A 252 -5.60 7.40 -26.80
C ASN A 252 -4.34 7.92 -26.09
N ARG A 253 -3.14 7.52 -26.52
CA ARG A 253 -1.87 8.04 -25.98
C ARG A 253 -1.64 9.51 -26.38
N PHE A 254 -1.98 9.90 -27.61
CA PHE A 254 -1.84 11.30 -28.04
C PHE A 254 -2.81 12.25 -27.31
N SER A 255 -4.05 11.83 -27.05
CA SER A 255 -5.04 12.65 -26.32
C SER A 255 -4.78 12.76 -24.81
N ALA A 256 -4.05 11.81 -24.22
CA ALA A 256 -3.64 11.87 -22.81
C ALA A 256 -2.39 12.75 -22.57
N LEU A 257 -1.65 13.13 -23.62
CA LEU A 257 -0.50 14.04 -23.54
C LEU A 257 -0.88 15.51 -23.75
N GLU A 258 -2.10 15.78 -24.23
CA GLU A 258 -2.66 17.13 -24.42
C GLU A 258 -3.44 17.68 -23.21
N ASN A 259 -3.61 16.88 -22.14
CA ASN A 259 -4.31 17.27 -20.91
C ASN A 259 -3.41 17.12 -19.67
#